data_AF-A0A8H6INN6-F1
#
_entry.id   AF-A0A8H6INN6-F1
#
_cell.length_a   1.000
_cell.length_b   1.000
_cell.length_c   1.000
_cell.angle_alpha   90.00
_cell.angle_beta   90.00
_cell.angle_gamma   90.00
#
_symmetry.space_group_name_H-M   'P 1'
#
loop_
_entity.id
_entity.type
_entity.pdbx_description
1 polymer ?
#
loop_
_entity_poly.entity_id
_entity_poly.type
_entity_poly.pdbx_seq_one_letter_code
_entity_poly.pdbx_strand_id
1 'polypeptide(L)'
;MGEVLSTDEYTGGGTGPDGYDQQWYVNTANFYRQIRNIIIDVRPAPSGEETVCLHYQVAQATSMQNVELRAGTGQKGLFAENGSGGGISDVTFVGGEQQFTAQRLVFSGCDVGVQVIWDWGWVWKSVTMTDVNTGFKFVPDFPDGNIGSSLIMDSTFKNVGTVVVIQPPSSETGSGSTGLVLENIAMSGVTTAVLGPVYSGSGERSFSSGGKIGKYRRDGALLDSKGAYYERPKPQYEDRGVGDFVHVKDFGAAGDGVTDDTAAFQLALGASQGRVLFVDAGSYILTQTVTVPAGVKLVGETWSQLVARGPAFSDESKPTPMLRVGNPGQVGNVEMQDLIFTTQGPTAGAVLIEWNMAADAKGSAALWDCHVRIGGATGTDLTPAECPALTSGIAPGCNAGSLMMHITPGASGYFENMWLWVADHMIDDPDLEDANNTMVQNSVYVARGLLVESTEPTWLYGTSSEHAVMYQYNFHNAASVFAAMIQTESPYYQPTPNPPAPFGNTVGLFPGDPDYSCAAGDEFSGCDESWAIVMRGCEDIHVASAGLYSWFSTYAQDCIGDQLCQKALVLLEGNHASVRWEHLVTIGSKYMFVMAGKGIAAKDNLN
;
A
#
# COMPACT_ATOMS: atom_id res chain seq x y z
N MET A 1 20.52 21.91 -3.19
CA MET A 1 19.21 22.57 -2.93
C MET A 1 19.19 22.96 -1.46
N GLY A 2 18.52 24.05 -1.07
CA GLY A 2 18.26 24.31 0.35
C GLY A 2 16.92 23.72 0.74
N GLU A 3 16.87 22.83 1.74
CA GLU A 3 15.64 22.22 2.25
C GLU A 3 15.42 22.54 3.74
N VAL A 4 14.16 22.66 4.16
CA VAL A 4 13.82 22.90 5.57
C VAL A 4 13.70 21.59 6.35
N LEU A 5 13.13 20.56 5.72
CA LEU A 5 13.02 19.22 6.28
C LEU A 5 13.36 18.20 5.19
N SER A 6 14.11 17.16 5.58
CA SER A 6 14.52 16.08 4.69
C SER A 6 14.21 14.74 5.34
N THR A 7 13.62 13.82 4.58
CA THR A 7 13.43 12.43 5.04
C THR A 7 14.61 11.53 4.72
N ASP A 8 15.55 12.00 3.89
CA ASP A 8 16.77 11.31 3.53
C ASP A 8 17.81 12.32 3.02
N GLU A 9 19.02 12.31 3.57
CA GLU A 9 20.02 13.34 3.30
C GLU A 9 21.19 12.78 2.50
N TYR A 10 21.59 13.51 1.46
CA TYR A 10 22.81 13.20 0.72
C TYR A 10 24.05 13.45 1.57
N THR A 11 24.90 12.44 1.72
CA THR A 11 26.09 12.53 2.61
C THR A 11 27.29 13.18 1.93
N GLY A 12 27.33 13.15 0.59
CA GLY A 12 28.52 13.50 -0.19
C GLY A 12 29.67 12.49 -0.07
N GLY A 13 29.43 11.31 0.51
CA GLY A 13 30.44 10.28 0.78
C GLY A 13 30.80 9.38 -0.40
N GLY A 14 30.23 9.61 -1.58
CA GLY A 14 30.49 8.84 -2.81
C GLY A 14 29.25 8.09 -3.27
N THR A 15 29.42 6.83 -3.66
CA THR A 15 28.34 5.96 -4.16
C THR A 15 27.75 5.13 -3.01
N GLY A 16 26.43 5.16 -2.86
CA GLY A 16 25.67 4.38 -1.89
C GLY A 16 25.50 2.91 -2.30
N PRO A 17 24.86 2.09 -1.45
CA PRO A 17 24.67 0.66 -1.68
C PRO A 17 23.71 0.33 -2.84
N ASP A 18 22.87 1.28 -3.25
CA ASP A 18 21.97 1.20 -4.40
C ASP A 18 22.65 1.59 -5.74
N GLY A 19 23.93 1.98 -5.70
CA GLY A 19 24.69 2.41 -6.87
C GLY A 19 24.50 3.89 -7.26
N TYR A 20 23.71 4.65 -6.50
CA TYR A 20 23.52 6.10 -6.68
C TYR A 20 24.38 6.90 -5.70
N ASP A 21 24.22 8.23 -5.66
CA ASP A 21 24.92 9.06 -4.66
C ASP A 21 24.55 8.62 -3.25
N GLN A 22 25.53 8.55 -2.35
CA GLN A 22 25.31 8.05 -1.00
C GLN A 22 24.35 8.97 -0.21
N GLN A 23 23.35 8.34 0.39
CA GLN A 23 22.33 8.96 1.24
C GLN A 23 22.34 8.33 2.64
N TRP A 24 21.59 8.89 3.59
CA TRP A 24 21.47 8.31 4.94
C TRP A 24 20.74 6.97 4.92
N TYR A 25 19.74 6.83 4.04
CA TYR A 25 18.96 5.61 3.91
C TYR A 25 18.95 5.13 2.47
N VAL A 26 18.70 3.82 2.29
CA VAL A 26 18.32 3.31 0.97
C VAL A 26 16.87 3.72 0.75
N ASN A 27 16.60 4.48 -0.32
CA ASN A 27 15.29 5.09 -0.55
C ASN A 27 14.12 4.08 -0.59
N THR A 28 14.33 2.88 -1.15
CA THR A 28 13.32 1.80 -1.20
C THR A 28 13.10 1.11 0.15
N ALA A 29 13.96 1.36 1.13
CA ALA A 29 13.87 0.85 2.50
C ALA A 29 13.64 1.97 3.54
N ASN A 30 13.29 3.18 3.09
CA ASN A 30 13.07 4.33 3.96
C ASN A 30 11.63 4.35 4.54
N PHE A 31 11.33 3.33 5.35
CA PHE A 31 9.99 3.02 5.89
C PHE A 31 9.61 3.84 7.16
N TYR A 32 8.36 3.71 7.60
CA TYR A 32 7.87 4.11 8.94
C TYR A 32 8.13 5.58 9.35
N ARG A 33 7.60 6.53 8.56
CA ARG A 33 7.72 7.98 8.80
C ARG A 33 6.36 8.66 8.81
N GLN A 34 6.19 9.64 9.68
CA GLN A 34 4.98 10.48 9.70
C GLN A 34 5.36 11.95 9.79
N ILE A 35 4.76 12.77 8.94
CA ILE A 35 4.82 14.24 9.03
C ILE A 35 3.40 14.75 9.14
N ARG A 36 3.04 15.35 10.28
CA ARG A 36 1.68 15.83 10.52
C ARG A 36 1.58 17.14 11.29
N ASN A 37 0.56 17.94 10.97
CA ASN A 37 0.15 19.15 11.69
C ASN A 37 1.17 20.28 11.71
N ILE A 38 1.82 20.54 10.58
CA ILE A 38 2.85 21.59 10.47
C ILE A 38 2.63 22.49 9.26
N ILE A 39 3.10 23.72 9.38
CA ILE A 39 3.22 24.67 8.27
C ILE A 39 4.71 24.87 8.00
N ILE A 40 5.15 24.63 6.78
CA ILE A 40 6.52 24.90 6.33
C ILE A 40 6.47 26.06 5.33
N ASP A 41 7.20 27.13 5.61
CA ASP A 41 7.15 28.36 4.81
C ASP A 41 8.55 28.80 4.37
N VAL A 42 8.84 28.60 3.08
CA VAL A 42 10.14 28.95 2.48
C VAL A 42 10.13 30.30 1.76
N ARG A 43 8.99 30.98 1.71
CA ARG A 43 8.86 32.30 1.05
C ARG A 43 9.84 33.37 1.59
N PRO A 44 10.28 33.35 2.86
CA PRO A 44 11.31 34.27 3.34
C PRO A 44 12.72 34.03 2.80
N ALA A 45 13.00 32.90 2.14
CA ALA A 45 14.34 32.59 1.63
C ALA A 45 14.78 33.57 0.51
N PRO A 46 16.09 33.81 0.34
CA PRO A 46 16.61 34.78 -0.64
C PRO A 46 16.19 34.46 -2.09
N SER A 47 15.89 35.51 -2.85
CA SER A 47 15.55 35.37 -4.28
C SER A 47 16.74 34.83 -5.07
N GLY A 48 16.53 33.70 -5.78
CA GLY A 48 17.55 33.06 -6.62
C GLY A 48 18.18 31.80 -6.03
N GLU A 49 17.85 31.43 -4.80
CA GLU A 49 18.21 30.13 -4.22
C GLU A 49 17.10 29.11 -4.49
N GLU A 50 17.45 27.95 -5.03
CA GLU A 50 16.52 26.83 -5.15
C GLU A 50 16.21 26.30 -3.74
N THR A 51 15.01 26.60 -3.26
CA THR A 51 14.55 26.26 -1.91
C THR A 51 13.32 25.37 -1.98
N VAL A 52 13.30 24.32 -1.16
CA VAL A 52 12.17 23.40 -1.02
C VAL A 52 11.71 23.32 0.43
N CYS A 53 10.39 23.20 0.66
CA CYS A 53 9.89 23.01 2.03
C CYS A 53 10.29 21.64 2.56
N LEU A 54 10.12 20.60 1.75
CA LEU A 54 10.31 19.22 2.15
C LEU A 54 10.95 18.39 1.04
N HIS A 55 12.07 17.75 1.35
CA HIS A 55 12.59 16.61 0.60
C HIS A 55 11.96 15.33 1.17
N TYR A 56 11.15 14.63 0.35
CA TYR A 56 10.28 13.51 0.77
C TYR A 56 10.59 12.21 0.01
N GLN A 57 11.82 11.73 0.08
CA GLN A 57 12.24 10.45 -0.48
C GLN A 57 11.98 9.34 0.56
N VAL A 58 10.93 8.55 0.35
CA VAL A 58 10.41 7.57 1.33
C VAL A 58 9.88 6.28 0.68
N ALA A 59 9.63 5.26 1.50
CA ALA A 59 9.03 3.98 1.11
C ALA A 59 7.66 3.70 1.79
N GLN A 60 7.22 2.45 1.88
CA GLN A 60 5.95 2.02 2.49
C GLN A 60 5.84 2.39 3.98
N ALA A 61 4.62 2.33 4.52
CA ALA A 61 4.28 2.72 5.90
C ALA A 61 4.73 4.15 6.27
N THR A 62 4.71 5.04 5.28
CA THR A 62 4.95 6.47 5.49
C THR A 62 3.68 7.26 5.20
N SER A 63 3.48 8.35 5.94
CA SER A 63 2.34 9.23 5.71
C SER A 63 2.65 10.70 5.95
N MET A 64 1.96 11.53 5.17
CA MET A 64 1.83 12.95 5.43
C MET A 64 0.35 13.25 5.67
N GLN A 65 0.07 14.09 6.66
CA GLN A 65 -1.30 14.43 7.06
C GLN A 65 -1.40 15.85 7.63
N ASN A 66 -2.32 16.67 7.12
CA ASN A 66 -2.56 18.03 7.64
C ASN A 66 -1.28 18.87 7.65
N VAL A 67 -0.64 18.96 6.48
CA VAL A 67 0.60 19.73 6.26
C VAL A 67 0.31 20.85 5.27
N GLU A 68 0.81 22.06 5.56
CA GLU A 68 0.75 23.20 4.64
C GLU A 68 2.16 23.58 4.19
N LEU A 69 2.43 23.50 2.88
CA LEU A 69 3.72 23.90 2.29
C LEU A 69 3.54 25.20 1.51
N ARG A 70 4.31 26.23 1.87
CA ARG A 70 4.22 27.57 1.29
C ARG A 70 5.50 27.92 0.56
N ALA A 71 5.40 28.02 -0.75
CA ALA A 71 6.51 28.32 -1.66
C ALA A 71 6.21 29.56 -2.52
N GLY A 72 7.24 30.37 -2.78
CA GLY A 72 7.21 31.49 -3.71
C GLY A 72 7.58 31.10 -5.14
N THR A 73 7.74 32.09 -6.01
CA THR A 73 8.22 31.87 -7.39
C THR A 73 9.64 31.29 -7.39
N GLY A 74 9.84 30.18 -8.11
CA GLY A 74 11.13 29.49 -8.19
C GLY A 74 11.45 28.59 -6.98
N GLN A 75 10.51 28.45 -6.04
CA GLN A 75 10.63 27.56 -4.88
C GLN A 75 9.67 26.37 -5.02
N LYS A 76 9.94 25.29 -4.30
CA LYS A 76 9.14 24.06 -4.34
C LYS A 76 8.47 23.80 -3.00
N GLY A 77 7.26 23.24 -3.05
CA GLY A 77 6.61 22.71 -1.86
C GLY A 77 7.31 21.42 -1.44
N LEU A 78 7.23 20.41 -2.29
CA LEU A 78 7.76 19.08 -2.05
C LEU A 78 8.66 18.66 -3.20
N PHE A 79 9.81 18.06 -2.88
CA PHE A 79 10.71 17.44 -3.84
C PHE A 79 10.92 15.97 -3.45
N ALA A 80 10.88 15.07 -4.44
CA ALA A 80 11.06 13.65 -4.20
C ALA A 80 11.40 12.90 -5.47
N GLU A 81 12.67 12.62 -5.63
CA GLU A 81 13.29 12.18 -6.87
C GLU A 81 13.18 10.69 -7.12
N ASN A 82 12.89 9.88 -6.09
CA ASN A 82 12.65 8.44 -6.17
C ASN A 82 12.09 7.92 -4.82
N GLY A 83 11.96 6.60 -4.68
CA GLY A 83 11.42 5.90 -3.51
C GLY A 83 10.39 4.83 -3.90
N SER A 84 9.92 4.06 -2.91
CA SER A 84 8.82 3.08 -3.07
C SER A 84 7.64 3.45 -2.15
N GLY A 85 7.27 4.73 -2.24
CA GLY A 85 6.53 5.45 -1.20
C GLY A 85 5.07 5.05 -1.00
N GLY A 86 4.61 5.23 0.24
CA GLY A 86 3.24 5.11 0.73
C GLY A 86 2.34 6.35 0.50
N GLY A 87 1.32 6.52 1.34
CA GLY A 87 0.24 7.50 1.12
C GLY A 87 0.61 8.95 1.47
N ILE A 88 0.35 9.89 0.56
CA ILE A 88 0.27 11.32 0.87
C ILE A 88 -1.20 11.70 0.96
N SER A 89 -1.60 12.30 2.07
CA SER A 89 -2.99 12.70 2.27
C SER A 89 -3.12 14.05 2.97
N ASP A 90 -4.20 14.78 2.68
CA ASP A 90 -4.56 15.99 3.42
C ASP A 90 -3.46 17.08 3.44
N VAL A 91 -2.84 17.35 2.29
CA VAL A 91 -1.77 18.35 2.14
C VAL A 91 -2.26 19.55 1.34
N THR A 92 -1.96 20.76 1.83
CA THR A 92 -2.25 22.02 1.15
C THR A 92 -0.96 22.67 0.66
N PHE A 93 -0.93 23.00 -0.63
CA PHE A 93 0.19 23.60 -1.32
C PHE A 93 -0.16 25.01 -1.80
N VAL A 94 0.68 25.97 -1.42
CA VAL A 94 0.57 27.38 -1.82
C VAL A 94 1.83 27.74 -2.60
N GLY A 95 1.77 27.66 -3.93
CA GLY A 95 2.93 27.83 -4.84
C GLY A 95 3.79 26.57 -5.06
N GLY A 96 4.70 26.57 -6.06
CA GLY A 96 5.71 25.52 -6.35
C GLY A 96 5.23 24.23 -7.03
N GLU A 97 6.17 23.34 -7.43
CA GLU A 97 5.98 22.07 -8.21
C GLU A 97 6.29 20.77 -7.41
N GLN A 98 5.66 19.60 -7.71
CA GLN A 98 5.61 18.39 -6.82
C GLN A 98 5.21 17.01 -7.47
N GLN A 99 5.41 15.85 -6.80
CA GLN A 99 4.95 14.44 -7.17
C GLN A 99 4.51 13.59 -5.91
N PHE A 100 3.85 12.40 -6.00
CA PHE A 100 2.96 11.87 -4.88
C PHE A 100 1.75 10.90 -5.11
N THR A 101 1.59 9.73 -4.42
CA THR A 101 0.31 8.94 -4.38
C THR A 101 -0.55 9.64 -3.40
N ALA A 102 -1.51 10.37 -3.94
CA ALA A 102 -1.94 11.53 -3.24
C ALA A 102 -3.44 11.74 -3.31
N GLN A 103 -4.01 11.87 -2.12
CA GLN A 103 -5.42 12.07 -1.95
C GLN A 103 -5.72 13.30 -1.10
N ARG A 104 -6.82 13.98 -1.41
CA ARG A 104 -7.29 15.18 -0.68
C ARG A 104 -6.24 16.30 -0.66
N LEU A 105 -5.65 16.58 -1.83
CA LEU A 105 -4.68 17.64 -1.99
C LEU A 105 -5.31 18.95 -2.47
N VAL A 106 -4.81 20.07 -1.99
CA VAL A 106 -5.25 21.41 -2.42
C VAL A 106 -4.05 22.19 -2.94
N PHE A 107 -4.16 22.71 -4.16
CA PHE A 107 -3.16 23.59 -4.79
C PHE A 107 -3.79 24.95 -5.08
N SER A 108 -3.12 26.02 -4.66
CA SER A 108 -3.59 27.39 -4.87
C SER A 108 -2.46 28.30 -5.33
N GLY A 109 -2.64 28.95 -6.49
CA GLY A 109 -1.70 29.95 -7.00
C GLY A 109 -0.36 29.41 -7.49
N CYS A 110 -0.28 28.11 -7.82
CA CYS A 110 0.93 27.49 -8.36
C CYS A 110 1.13 27.83 -9.85
N ASP A 111 2.38 27.94 -10.31
CA ASP A 111 2.66 27.98 -11.75
C ASP A 111 2.50 26.60 -12.37
N VAL A 112 3.14 25.58 -11.79
CA VAL A 112 2.86 24.16 -12.05
C VAL A 112 2.38 23.54 -10.74
N GLY A 113 1.21 22.92 -10.71
CA GLY A 113 0.68 22.27 -9.50
C GLY A 113 1.48 21.00 -9.15
N VAL A 114 1.58 20.09 -10.11
CA VAL A 114 2.28 18.80 -9.98
C VAL A 114 3.18 18.62 -11.21
N GLN A 115 4.45 18.32 -10.95
CA GLN A 115 5.47 17.95 -11.93
C GLN A 115 5.93 16.53 -11.59
N VAL A 116 5.59 15.56 -12.44
CA VAL A 116 6.14 14.21 -12.31
C VAL A 116 7.34 14.11 -13.23
N ILE A 117 8.48 13.68 -12.69
CA ILE A 117 9.71 13.54 -13.46
C ILE A 117 9.96 12.09 -13.91
N TRP A 118 9.46 11.11 -13.16
CA TRP A 118 9.36 9.71 -13.55
C TRP A 118 8.36 8.99 -12.64
N ASP A 119 7.76 7.91 -13.12
CA ASP A 119 7.00 6.94 -12.32
C ASP A 119 6.81 5.63 -13.10
N TRP A 120 6.30 4.59 -12.42
CA TRP A 120 5.64 3.48 -13.11
C TRP A 120 4.13 3.72 -13.22
N GLY A 121 3.52 4.23 -12.15
CA GLY A 121 2.10 4.52 -12.06
C GLY A 121 1.74 5.41 -10.88
N TRP A 122 0.83 6.36 -11.10
CA TRP A 122 0.34 7.26 -10.07
C TRP A 122 -1.19 7.34 -9.96
N VAL A 123 -1.75 7.37 -8.73
CA VAL A 123 -3.13 7.84 -8.49
C VAL A 123 -3.20 9.18 -7.76
N TRP A 124 -3.99 10.08 -8.33
CA TRP A 124 -4.34 11.40 -7.80
C TRP A 124 -5.83 11.47 -7.56
N LYS A 125 -6.26 11.49 -6.29
CA LYS A 125 -7.68 11.49 -5.93
C LYS A 125 -8.08 12.73 -5.14
N SER A 126 -9.27 13.25 -5.41
CA SER A 126 -9.81 14.39 -4.65
C SER A 126 -8.86 15.60 -4.63
N VAL A 127 -8.19 15.84 -5.75
CA VAL A 127 -7.29 16.98 -5.94
C VAL A 127 -8.12 18.22 -6.28
N THR A 128 -7.85 19.32 -5.60
CA THR A 128 -8.45 20.62 -5.90
C THR A 128 -7.36 21.59 -6.34
N MET A 129 -7.47 22.14 -7.54
CA MET A 129 -6.56 23.17 -8.05
C MET A 129 -7.31 24.47 -8.34
N THR A 130 -6.86 25.59 -7.77
CA THR A 130 -7.45 26.91 -7.98
C THR A 130 -6.39 27.93 -8.38
N ASP A 131 -6.66 28.69 -9.45
CA ASP A 131 -5.77 29.75 -9.97
C ASP A 131 -4.35 29.23 -10.26
N VAL A 132 -4.27 28.07 -10.92
CA VAL A 132 -3.03 27.38 -11.29
C VAL A 132 -2.77 27.51 -12.80
N ASN A 133 -1.53 27.78 -13.24
CA ASN A 133 -1.26 27.90 -14.67
C ASN A 133 -1.25 26.52 -15.37
N THR A 134 -0.43 25.58 -14.91
CA THR A 134 -0.40 24.18 -15.36
C THR A 134 -0.74 23.26 -14.19
N GLY A 135 -1.76 22.42 -14.31
CA GLY A 135 -2.18 21.50 -13.25
C GLY A 135 -1.18 20.37 -13.05
N PHE A 136 -1.20 19.40 -13.95
CA PHE A 136 -0.27 18.27 -13.98
C PHE A 136 0.64 18.38 -15.21
N LYS A 137 1.95 18.38 -14.99
CA LYS A 137 2.98 18.30 -16.04
C LYS A 137 3.65 16.93 -15.94
N PHE A 138 3.26 16.06 -16.87
CA PHE A 138 3.85 14.75 -17.10
C PHE A 138 4.86 14.84 -18.26
N VAL A 139 5.88 15.66 -18.04
CA VAL A 139 6.98 15.85 -18.99
C VAL A 139 8.27 15.83 -18.19
N PRO A 140 9.15 14.84 -18.37
CA PRO A 140 10.39 14.74 -17.63
C PRO A 140 11.28 15.96 -17.88
N ASP A 141 11.98 16.41 -16.84
CA ASP A 141 12.91 17.53 -16.93
C ASP A 141 14.33 17.09 -17.37
N PHE A 142 14.53 15.79 -17.60
CA PHE A 142 15.78 15.18 -18.07
C PHE A 142 15.56 14.15 -19.18
N PRO A 143 16.55 13.91 -20.07
CA PRO A 143 16.38 13.08 -21.26
C PRO A 143 16.00 11.62 -20.98
N ASP A 144 16.37 11.09 -19.81
CA ASP A 144 16.19 9.68 -19.44
C ASP A 144 14.96 9.44 -18.53
N GLY A 145 14.17 10.48 -18.24
CA GLY A 145 12.98 10.35 -17.41
C GLY A 145 11.84 9.67 -18.18
N ASN A 146 11.23 8.66 -17.57
CA ASN A 146 10.06 7.98 -18.12
C ASN A 146 8.89 8.06 -17.13
N ILE A 147 7.74 8.52 -17.61
CA ILE A 147 6.52 8.65 -16.82
C ILE A 147 5.56 7.60 -17.35
N GLY A 148 5.43 6.50 -16.62
CA GLY A 148 4.67 5.34 -17.04
C GLY A 148 3.19 5.65 -17.18
N SER A 149 2.51 5.96 -16.08
CA SER A 149 1.06 6.18 -16.13
C SER A 149 0.50 6.96 -14.95
N SER A 150 -0.65 7.61 -15.16
CA SER A 150 -1.34 8.36 -14.11
C SER A 150 -2.86 8.28 -14.23
N LEU A 151 -3.53 8.11 -13.10
CA LEU A 151 -4.97 8.26 -12.91
C LEU A 151 -5.24 9.52 -12.09
N ILE A 152 -6.09 10.40 -12.59
CA ILE A 152 -6.66 11.52 -11.83
C ILE A 152 -8.15 11.28 -11.68
N MET A 153 -8.64 11.27 -10.44
CA MET A 153 -10.04 10.96 -10.15
C MET A 153 -10.68 11.86 -9.09
N ASP A 154 -12.00 12.02 -9.17
CA ASP A 154 -12.82 12.78 -8.20
C ASP A 154 -12.28 14.21 -7.93
N SER A 155 -11.66 14.83 -8.94
CA SER A 155 -10.85 16.05 -8.77
C SER A 155 -11.51 17.29 -9.39
N THR A 156 -11.16 18.48 -8.88
CA THR A 156 -11.73 19.77 -9.30
C THR A 156 -10.65 20.76 -9.72
N PHE A 157 -10.84 21.36 -10.89
CA PHE A 157 -9.96 22.38 -11.46
C PHE A 157 -10.73 23.68 -11.72
N LYS A 158 -10.35 24.76 -11.05
CA LYS A 158 -10.97 26.07 -11.16
C LYS A 158 -9.94 27.12 -11.58
N ASN A 159 -10.24 27.86 -12.65
CA ASN A 159 -9.32 28.87 -13.20
C ASN A 159 -7.92 28.29 -13.49
N VAL A 160 -7.87 27.09 -14.06
CA VAL A 160 -6.60 26.43 -14.41
C VAL A 160 -6.29 26.65 -15.89
N GLY A 161 -5.07 27.08 -16.22
CA GLY A 161 -4.65 27.28 -17.61
C GLY A 161 -4.74 25.98 -18.40
N THR A 162 -3.85 25.03 -18.12
CA THR A 162 -3.87 23.67 -18.69
C THR A 162 -3.97 22.63 -17.58
N VAL A 163 -4.96 21.73 -17.61
CA VAL A 163 -5.15 20.75 -16.52
C VAL A 163 -4.12 19.61 -16.57
N VAL A 164 -3.86 19.02 -17.74
CA VAL A 164 -2.77 18.02 -17.91
C VAL A 164 -1.96 18.31 -19.17
N VAL A 165 -0.63 18.25 -19.04
CA VAL A 165 0.35 18.24 -20.13
C VAL A 165 1.07 16.89 -20.12
N ILE A 166 1.13 16.21 -21.27
CA ILE A 166 1.88 14.96 -21.47
C ILE A 166 2.86 15.10 -22.63
N GLN A 167 3.91 14.29 -22.65
CA GLN A 167 4.71 14.12 -23.87
C GLN A 167 3.85 13.56 -25.03
N PRO A 168 4.19 13.85 -26.30
CA PRO A 168 3.52 13.25 -27.44
C PRO A 168 3.63 11.71 -27.41
N PRO A 169 2.52 10.98 -27.36
CA PRO A 169 2.54 9.54 -27.25
C PRO A 169 2.80 8.89 -28.59
N SER A 170 3.24 7.64 -28.52
CA SER A 170 3.51 6.79 -29.66
C SER A 170 2.64 5.53 -29.62
N SER A 171 2.26 5.07 -30.81
CA SER A 171 1.62 3.77 -30.97
C SER A 171 2.60 2.60 -31.01
N GLU A 172 3.86 2.83 -30.74
CA GLU A 172 4.89 1.79 -30.59
C GLU A 172 4.99 1.38 -29.12
N THR A 173 5.06 0.09 -28.83
CA THR A 173 5.24 -0.43 -27.46
C THR A 173 6.66 -0.14 -26.97
N GLY A 174 6.84 0.18 -25.68
CA GLY A 174 8.17 0.46 -25.10
C GLY A 174 8.77 1.80 -25.53
N SER A 175 7.92 2.77 -25.87
CA SER A 175 8.34 4.08 -26.36
C SER A 175 8.35 5.17 -25.27
N GLY A 176 8.04 4.81 -24.01
CA GLY A 176 7.95 5.73 -22.87
C GLY A 176 6.71 6.61 -22.92
N SER A 177 5.59 6.09 -23.44
CA SER A 177 4.36 6.88 -23.58
C SER A 177 3.56 6.89 -22.29
N THR A 178 3.35 8.07 -21.70
CA THR A 178 2.52 8.20 -20.49
C THR A 178 1.07 7.78 -20.71
N GLY A 179 0.61 6.78 -19.96
CA GLY A 179 -0.80 6.42 -19.84
C GLY A 179 -1.56 7.42 -18.98
N LEU A 180 -2.74 7.87 -19.40
CA LEU A 180 -3.54 8.84 -18.62
C LEU A 180 -5.01 8.42 -18.54
N VAL A 181 -5.53 8.38 -17.30
CA VAL A 181 -6.96 8.18 -17.02
C VAL A 181 -7.50 9.38 -16.25
N LEU A 182 -8.63 9.93 -16.70
CA LEU A 182 -9.37 10.99 -16.01
C LEU A 182 -10.78 10.50 -15.66
N GLU A 183 -11.11 10.44 -14.37
CA GLU A 183 -12.42 9.98 -13.89
C GLU A 183 -13.11 11.03 -13.00
N ASN A 184 -14.38 11.35 -13.30
CA ASN A 184 -15.18 12.24 -12.46
C ASN A 184 -14.52 13.60 -12.18
N ILE A 185 -14.05 14.27 -13.24
CA ILE A 185 -13.35 15.55 -13.15
C ILE A 185 -14.31 16.73 -13.34
N ALA A 186 -14.30 17.66 -12.38
CA ALA A 186 -15.01 18.93 -12.48
C ALA A 186 -14.06 20.05 -12.97
N MET A 187 -14.47 20.77 -14.01
CA MET A 187 -13.68 21.86 -14.59
C MET A 187 -14.53 23.14 -14.74
N SER A 188 -14.00 24.27 -14.28
CA SER A 188 -14.62 25.60 -14.45
C SER A 188 -13.56 26.66 -14.69
N GLY A 189 -13.74 27.50 -15.72
CA GLY A 189 -12.72 28.50 -16.08
C GLY A 189 -11.40 27.88 -16.53
N VAL A 190 -11.43 26.64 -17.03
CA VAL A 190 -10.26 25.95 -17.58
C VAL A 190 -10.05 26.35 -19.03
N THR A 191 -8.81 26.68 -19.42
CA THR A 191 -8.51 27.04 -20.82
C THR A 191 -8.31 25.79 -21.68
N THR A 192 -7.56 24.81 -21.17
CA THR A 192 -7.26 23.53 -21.85
C THR A 192 -7.37 22.36 -20.87
N ALA A 193 -8.15 21.32 -21.20
CA ALA A 193 -8.33 20.15 -20.33
C ALA A 193 -7.13 19.17 -20.41
N VAL A 194 -6.79 18.69 -21.60
CA VAL A 194 -5.60 17.86 -21.83
C VAL A 194 -4.89 18.39 -23.06
N LEU A 195 -3.59 18.61 -22.96
CA LEU A 195 -2.72 18.91 -24.09
C LEU A 195 -1.93 17.65 -24.44
N GLY A 196 -2.49 16.86 -25.35
CA GLY A 196 -1.93 15.60 -25.82
C GLY A 196 -3.02 14.63 -26.30
N PRO A 197 -2.67 13.54 -27.00
CA PRO A 197 -3.59 12.45 -27.33
C PRO A 197 -4.02 11.69 -26.07
N VAL A 198 -5.22 11.10 -26.11
CA VAL A 198 -5.81 10.27 -25.05
C VAL A 198 -5.91 8.82 -25.59
N TYR A 199 -6.39 7.83 -24.82
CA TYR A 199 -6.55 6.42 -25.26
C TYR A 199 -7.91 5.82 -24.89
N SER A 200 -8.47 4.87 -25.67
CA SER A 200 -9.75 4.18 -25.34
C SER A 200 -10.10 2.94 -26.21
N GLY A 201 -10.17 1.76 -25.58
CA GLY A 201 -11.12 0.64 -25.84
C GLY A 201 -10.83 -0.43 -26.92
N SER A 202 -10.90 -1.72 -26.54
CA SER A 202 -11.52 -2.90 -27.25
C SER A 202 -10.92 -4.29 -26.89
N GLY A 203 -10.06 -4.40 -25.88
CA GLY A 203 -9.42 -5.68 -25.51
C GLY A 203 -8.27 -6.11 -26.44
N GLU A 204 -7.99 -5.28 -27.44
CA GLU A 204 -6.74 -5.20 -28.19
C GLU A 204 -6.17 -3.79 -27.95
N ARG A 205 -4.85 -3.59 -28.07
CA ARG A 205 -4.22 -2.29 -27.85
C ARG A 205 -4.79 -1.26 -28.83
N SER A 206 -5.52 -0.26 -28.33
CA SER A 206 -6.17 0.77 -29.15
C SER A 206 -5.88 2.18 -28.64
N PHE A 207 -5.84 3.14 -29.59
CA PHE A 207 -5.51 4.55 -29.38
C PHE A 207 -6.76 5.43 -29.61
N SER A 208 -6.99 6.48 -28.80
CA SER A 208 -8.20 7.33 -28.92
C SER A 208 -8.02 8.75 -28.44
N SER A 209 -7.98 9.72 -29.35
CA SER A 209 -7.73 11.13 -29.02
C SER A 209 -8.91 11.88 -28.34
N GLY A 210 -9.36 11.44 -27.17
CA GLY A 210 -10.11 12.27 -26.20
C GLY A 210 -11.59 11.95 -26.07
N GLY A 211 -12.03 10.78 -26.54
CA GLY A 211 -13.40 10.32 -26.37
C GLY A 211 -13.71 9.88 -24.94
N LYS A 212 -14.92 10.15 -24.45
CA LYS A 212 -15.42 9.53 -23.22
C LYS A 212 -15.39 8.01 -23.37
N ILE A 213 -14.65 7.33 -22.50
CA ILE A 213 -14.55 5.87 -22.51
C ILE A 213 -15.67 5.31 -21.65
N GLY A 214 -16.64 4.69 -22.31
CA GLY A 214 -17.71 3.96 -21.62
C GLY A 214 -18.58 4.82 -20.70
N LYS A 215 -19.50 4.13 -20.03
CA LYS A 215 -20.27 4.66 -18.90
C LYS A 215 -20.29 3.55 -17.86
N TYR A 216 -19.45 3.68 -16.86
CA TYR A 216 -19.31 2.68 -15.82
C TYR A 216 -20.23 2.99 -14.64
N ARG A 217 -20.84 1.95 -14.08
CA ARG A 217 -21.58 2.04 -12.83
C ARG A 217 -20.57 2.23 -11.70
N ARG A 218 -20.80 3.20 -10.83
CA ARG A 218 -20.19 3.26 -9.51
C ARG A 218 -21.21 2.75 -8.52
N ASP A 219 -20.82 1.86 -7.63
CA ASP A 219 -21.73 1.39 -6.59
C ASP A 219 -22.02 2.53 -5.61
N GLY A 220 -23.29 2.92 -5.47
CA GLY A 220 -23.70 4.04 -4.64
C GLY A 220 -23.39 3.85 -3.15
N ALA A 221 -23.25 2.60 -2.71
CA ALA A 221 -22.84 2.30 -1.34
C ALA A 221 -21.39 2.75 -1.06
N LEU A 222 -20.52 2.74 -2.07
CA LEU A 222 -19.13 3.17 -2.01
C LEU A 222 -18.93 4.70 -2.11
N LEU A 223 -19.99 5.46 -2.43
CA LEU A 223 -19.89 6.89 -2.72
C LEU A 223 -20.27 7.80 -1.55
N ASP A 224 -19.73 9.01 -1.54
CA ASP A 224 -20.17 10.11 -0.69
C ASP A 224 -21.41 10.82 -1.27
N SER A 225 -21.88 11.86 -0.58
CA SER A 225 -23.03 12.67 -1.01
C SER A 225 -22.83 13.45 -2.32
N LYS A 226 -21.57 13.62 -2.77
CA LYS A 226 -21.20 14.30 -4.01
C LYS A 226 -21.00 13.33 -5.17
N GLY A 227 -21.10 12.02 -4.91
CA GLY A 227 -20.87 10.96 -5.89
C GLY A 227 -19.40 10.62 -6.11
N ALA A 228 -18.48 11.10 -5.26
CA ALA A 228 -17.08 10.68 -5.20
C ALA A 228 -16.95 9.40 -4.35
N TYR A 229 -15.87 8.62 -4.49
CA TYR A 229 -15.64 7.50 -3.58
C TYR A 229 -15.38 8.07 -2.19
N TYR A 230 -16.05 7.48 -1.19
CA TYR A 230 -16.03 7.95 0.18
C TYR A 230 -14.61 7.92 0.75
N GLU A 231 -14.22 9.02 1.40
CA GLU A 231 -12.94 9.17 2.07
C GLU A 231 -13.14 9.66 3.50
N ARG A 232 -12.23 9.24 4.37
CA ARG A 232 -12.20 9.68 5.76
C ARG A 232 -10.75 9.89 6.20
N PRO A 233 -10.32 11.15 6.43
CA PRO A 233 -9.02 11.44 7.01
C PRO A 233 -8.82 10.72 8.35
N LYS A 234 -7.59 10.33 8.66
CA LYS A 234 -7.21 9.76 9.96
C LYS A 234 -7.64 10.70 11.09
N PRO A 235 -8.58 10.31 11.98
CA PRO A 235 -8.97 11.14 13.12
C PRO A 235 -7.79 11.45 14.04
N GLN A 236 -7.66 12.68 14.55
CA GLN A 236 -6.64 13.02 15.55
C GLN A 236 -7.22 13.33 16.95
N TYR A 237 -8.54 13.21 17.10
CA TYR A 237 -9.26 13.35 18.37
C TYR A 237 -9.05 14.71 19.05
N GLU A 238 -8.96 15.77 18.26
CA GLU A 238 -8.72 17.15 18.71
C GLU A 238 -9.82 17.68 19.64
N ASP A 239 -11.00 17.06 19.60
CA ASP A 239 -12.15 17.35 20.46
C ASP A 239 -12.10 16.63 21.82
N ARG A 240 -11.11 15.76 22.06
CA ARG A 240 -10.99 14.93 23.27
C ARG A 240 -9.98 15.49 24.26
N GLY A 241 -10.34 15.45 25.54
CA GLY A 241 -9.42 15.81 26.62
C GLY A 241 -8.54 14.63 27.01
N VAL A 242 -7.43 14.88 27.71
CA VAL A 242 -6.52 13.81 28.19
C VAL A 242 -7.24 12.76 29.03
N GLY A 243 -8.29 13.13 29.78
CA GLY A 243 -9.10 12.20 30.57
C GLY A 243 -9.97 11.23 29.74
N ASP A 244 -10.11 11.46 28.44
CA ASP A 244 -10.77 10.54 27.51
C ASP A 244 -9.83 9.45 26.99
N PHE A 245 -8.54 9.50 27.35
CA PHE A 245 -7.56 8.48 27.02
C PHE A 245 -7.32 7.56 28.20
N VAL A 246 -7.10 6.27 27.92
CA VAL A 246 -6.75 5.26 28.90
C VAL A 246 -5.52 4.53 28.40
N HIS A 247 -4.48 4.42 29.23
CA HIS A 247 -3.25 3.75 28.83
C HIS A 247 -3.38 2.25 29.00
N VAL A 248 -2.87 1.47 28.05
CA VAL A 248 -2.86 0.01 28.18
C VAL A 248 -2.03 -0.44 29.39
N LYS A 249 -0.97 0.30 29.72
CA LYS A 249 -0.10 0.04 30.87
C LYS A 249 -0.82 0.19 32.22
N ASP A 250 -1.89 0.99 32.30
CA ASP A 250 -2.70 1.14 33.53
C ASP A 250 -3.42 -0.17 33.92
N PHE A 251 -3.54 -1.13 32.98
CA PHE A 251 -4.16 -2.43 33.20
C PHE A 251 -3.14 -3.56 33.42
N GLY A 252 -1.86 -3.20 33.57
CA GLY A 252 -0.78 -4.14 33.88
C GLY A 252 -0.06 -4.72 32.67
N ALA A 253 -0.28 -4.18 31.48
CA ALA A 253 0.51 -4.54 30.31
C ALA A 253 1.93 -3.95 30.46
N ALA A 254 2.97 -4.74 30.20
CA ALA A 254 4.35 -4.31 30.32
C ALA A 254 4.86 -3.68 29.02
N GLY A 255 4.54 -4.26 27.86
CA GLY A 255 5.06 -3.82 26.57
C GLY A 255 6.58 -4.01 26.42
N ASP A 256 7.16 -4.99 27.13
CA ASP A 256 8.60 -5.22 27.23
C ASP A 256 9.14 -6.29 26.24
N GLY A 257 8.27 -6.85 25.38
CA GLY A 257 8.62 -7.92 24.45
C GLY A 257 8.78 -9.30 25.08
N VAL A 258 8.52 -9.46 26.37
CA VAL A 258 8.74 -10.73 27.10
C VAL A 258 7.52 -11.13 27.93
N THR A 259 6.93 -10.21 28.66
CA THR A 259 5.75 -10.43 29.50
C THR A 259 4.53 -10.75 28.63
N ASP A 260 3.77 -11.78 29.02
CA ASP A 260 2.49 -12.08 28.39
C ASP A 260 1.45 -11.02 28.79
N ASP A 261 1.17 -10.12 27.86
CA ASP A 261 0.30 -8.97 28.05
C ASP A 261 -1.16 -9.28 27.66
N THR A 262 -1.48 -10.50 27.22
CA THR A 262 -2.79 -10.87 26.66
C THR A 262 -3.96 -10.47 27.56
N ALA A 263 -3.89 -10.82 28.85
CA ALA A 263 -4.98 -10.57 29.79
C ALA A 263 -5.13 -9.08 30.11
N ALA A 264 -4.01 -8.37 30.28
CA ALA A 264 -3.99 -6.94 30.56
C ALA A 264 -4.51 -6.14 29.36
N PHE A 265 -4.10 -6.51 28.14
CA PHE A 265 -4.56 -5.88 26.91
C PHE A 265 -6.06 -6.09 26.69
N GLN A 266 -6.57 -7.31 26.91
CA GLN A 266 -8.00 -7.60 26.81
C GLN A 266 -8.82 -6.82 27.85
N LEU A 267 -8.29 -6.64 29.07
CA LEU A 267 -8.92 -5.84 30.11
C LEU A 267 -8.97 -4.35 29.72
N ALA A 268 -7.88 -3.82 29.17
CA ALA A 268 -7.79 -2.44 28.71
C ALA A 268 -8.81 -2.13 27.61
N LEU A 269 -8.95 -3.03 26.63
CA LEU A 269 -9.99 -2.96 25.59
C LEU A 269 -11.41 -2.94 26.15
N GLY A 270 -11.69 -3.74 27.18
CA GLY A 270 -12.99 -3.75 27.85
C GLY A 270 -13.28 -2.45 28.60
N ALA A 271 -12.24 -1.84 29.18
CA ALA A 271 -12.35 -0.62 29.98
C ALA A 271 -12.34 0.67 29.15
N SER A 272 -11.92 0.63 27.89
CA SER A 272 -11.83 1.80 27.00
C SER A 272 -13.14 2.15 26.28
N GLN A 273 -14.25 1.48 26.59
CA GLN A 273 -15.55 1.76 25.98
C GLN A 273 -15.96 3.24 26.11
N GLY A 274 -16.20 3.90 24.97
CA GLY A 274 -16.52 5.33 24.88
C GLY A 274 -15.32 6.29 25.04
N ARG A 275 -14.12 5.73 25.25
CA ARG A 275 -12.82 6.41 25.40
C ARG A 275 -11.86 5.96 24.30
N VAL A 276 -10.67 6.53 24.28
CA VAL A 276 -9.57 6.12 23.41
C VAL A 276 -8.61 5.26 24.22
N LEU A 277 -8.37 4.02 23.79
CA LEU A 277 -7.28 3.20 24.31
C LEU A 277 -5.98 3.68 23.69
N PHE A 278 -5.14 4.30 24.51
CA PHE A 278 -3.78 4.65 24.16
C PHE A 278 -2.87 3.45 24.40
N VAL A 279 -2.32 2.91 23.34
CA VAL A 279 -1.34 1.83 23.39
C VAL A 279 0.03 2.50 23.46
N ASP A 280 0.62 2.55 24.64
CA ASP A 280 1.94 3.14 24.84
C ASP A 280 3.00 2.42 23.98
N ALA A 281 4.08 3.09 23.63
CA ALA A 281 5.17 2.47 22.86
C ALA A 281 5.70 1.23 23.59
N GLY A 282 5.97 0.17 22.83
CA GLY A 282 6.42 -1.11 23.36
C GLY A 282 6.03 -2.30 22.50
N SER A 283 6.47 -3.48 22.91
CA SER A 283 6.16 -4.77 22.29
C SER A 283 5.31 -5.60 23.25
N TYR A 284 4.01 -5.71 22.95
CA TYR A 284 3.03 -6.42 23.76
C TYR A 284 2.90 -7.86 23.28
N ILE A 285 3.40 -8.82 24.06
CA ILE A 285 3.27 -10.23 23.69
C ILE A 285 1.84 -10.69 23.94
N LEU A 286 1.21 -11.20 22.89
CA LEU A 286 -0.10 -11.84 22.91
C LEU A 286 0.08 -13.33 22.66
N THR A 287 -0.35 -14.17 23.61
CA THR A 287 -0.24 -15.64 23.52
C THR A 287 -1.54 -16.33 23.16
N GLN A 288 -2.63 -15.58 23.09
CA GLN A 288 -3.97 -16.02 22.67
C GLN A 288 -4.69 -14.90 21.92
N THR A 289 -5.83 -15.22 21.30
CA THR A 289 -6.67 -14.23 20.62
C THR A 289 -7.13 -13.13 21.57
N VAL A 290 -6.86 -11.88 21.20
CA VAL A 290 -7.46 -10.67 21.78
C VAL A 290 -8.62 -10.22 20.91
N THR A 291 -9.79 -10.02 21.51
CA THR A 291 -10.99 -9.55 20.79
C THR A 291 -11.22 -8.07 21.05
N VAL A 292 -11.25 -7.28 19.97
CA VAL A 292 -11.59 -5.86 19.98
C VAL A 292 -13.11 -5.71 19.89
N PRO A 293 -13.79 -5.20 20.93
CA PRO A 293 -15.23 -4.95 20.88
C PRO A 293 -15.58 -3.73 20.02
N ALA A 294 -16.83 -3.65 19.58
CA ALA A 294 -17.38 -2.42 19.00
C ALA A 294 -17.25 -1.24 19.99
N GLY A 295 -17.21 -0.02 19.46
CA GLY A 295 -17.10 1.22 20.23
C GLY A 295 -15.67 1.59 20.62
N VAL A 296 -14.68 0.74 20.35
CA VAL A 296 -13.29 0.99 20.74
C VAL A 296 -12.56 1.82 19.70
N LYS A 297 -11.79 2.79 20.19
CA LYS A 297 -10.78 3.53 19.44
C LYS A 297 -9.42 3.18 20.02
N LEU A 298 -8.50 2.67 19.21
CA LEU A 298 -7.12 2.33 19.59
C LEU A 298 -6.16 3.26 18.86
N VAL A 299 -5.20 3.81 19.59
CA VAL A 299 -4.14 4.66 19.05
C VAL A 299 -2.82 4.24 19.66
N GLY A 300 -1.85 3.90 18.83
CA GLY A 300 -0.48 3.64 19.27
C GLY A 300 0.36 4.90 19.41
N GLU A 301 1.42 4.79 20.19
CA GLU A 301 2.45 5.81 20.35
C GLU A 301 3.66 5.45 19.48
N THR A 302 3.66 5.88 18.21
CA THR A 302 4.75 5.70 17.22
C THR A 302 5.11 4.24 16.92
N TRP A 303 5.65 3.51 17.90
CA TRP A 303 6.15 2.14 17.80
C TRP A 303 5.45 1.20 18.79
N SER A 304 4.15 0.99 18.58
CA SER A 304 3.31 0.12 19.40
C SER A 304 3.06 -1.21 18.69
N GLN A 305 3.72 -2.27 19.15
CA GLN A 305 3.72 -3.58 18.52
C GLN A 305 2.84 -4.58 19.28
N LEU A 306 1.92 -5.24 18.60
CA LEU A 306 1.19 -6.40 19.10
C LEU A 306 1.83 -7.65 18.50
N VAL A 307 2.36 -8.52 19.35
CA VAL A 307 3.25 -9.62 18.94
C VAL A 307 2.59 -10.96 19.23
N ALA A 308 2.19 -11.70 18.19
CA ALA A 308 1.71 -13.06 18.36
C ALA A 308 2.88 -13.97 18.76
N ARG A 309 2.72 -14.75 19.83
CA ARG A 309 3.73 -15.71 20.26
C ARG A 309 3.15 -16.95 20.91
N GLY A 310 3.78 -18.09 20.66
CA GLY A 310 3.55 -19.30 21.43
C GLY A 310 2.48 -20.25 20.83
N PRO A 311 2.16 -21.33 21.56
CA PRO A 311 1.53 -22.52 20.97
C PRO A 311 0.16 -22.31 20.34
N ALA A 312 -0.59 -21.27 20.74
CA ALA A 312 -1.89 -20.96 20.15
C ALA A 312 -1.77 -20.62 18.65
N PHE A 313 -0.60 -20.15 18.20
CA PHE A 313 -0.36 -19.70 16.84
C PHE A 313 0.60 -20.61 16.06
N SER A 314 1.01 -21.75 16.60
CA SER A 314 2.04 -22.60 15.98
C SER A 314 1.48 -23.69 15.05
N ASP A 315 0.21 -24.07 15.19
CA ASP A 315 -0.40 -25.16 14.42
C ASP A 315 -0.96 -24.64 13.08
N GLU A 316 -0.23 -24.89 12.00
CA GLU A 316 -0.62 -24.49 10.63
C GLU A 316 -1.98 -25.06 10.18
N SER A 317 -2.40 -26.20 10.75
CA SER A 317 -3.69 -26.83 10.44
C SER A 317 -4.86 -26.23 11.22
N LYS A 318 -4.56 -25.36 12.20
CA LYS A 318 -5.55 -24.65 13.03
C LYS A 318 -5.23 -23.16 13.08
N PRO A 319 -5.44 -22.43 11.97
CA PRO A 319 -5.26 -20.99 11.93
C PRO A 319 -6.02 -20.31 13.07
N THR A 320 -5.34 -19.44 13.83
CA THR A 320 -5.87 -18.79 15.03
C THR A 320 -5.61 -17.28 14.94
N PRO A 321 -6.66 -16.45 15.03
CA PRO A 321 -6.52 -15.00 15.09
C PRO A 321 -5.72 -14.53 16.31
N MET A 322 -4.71 -13.68 16.10
CA MET A 322 -4.09 -12.90 17.17
C MET A 322 -5.05 -11.80 17.59
N LEU A 323 -5.50 -10.97 16.64
CA LEU A 323 -6.49 -9.93 16.87
C LEU A 323 -7.79 -10.25 16.14
N ARG A 324 -8.88 -10.35 16.90
CA ARG A 324 -10.23 -10.47 16.36
C ARG A 324 -10.96 -9.14 16.49
N VAL A 325 -11.21 -8.45 15.38
CA VAL A 325 -11.91 -7.16 15.36
C VAL A 325 -13.41 -7.39 15.19
N GLY A 326 -14.14 -7.31 16.30
CA GLY A 326 -15.55 -7.70 16.37
C GLY A 326 -15.75 -9.22 16.31
N ASN A 327 -16.91 -9.69 16.74
CA ASN A 327 -17.36 -11.06 16.49
C ASN A 327 -18.05 -11.15 15.12
N PRO A 328 -18.10 -12.34 14.49
CA PRO A 328 -18.86 -12.55 13.26
C PRO A 328 -20.30 -12.02 13.36
N GLY A 329 -20.71 -11.19 12.39
CA GLY A 329 -22.04 -10.55 12.35
C GLY A 329 -22.21 -9.35 13.29
N GLN A 330 -21.17 -8.91 13.99
CA GLN A 330 -21.22 -7.72 14.83
C GLN A 330 -21.23 -6.46 13.97
N VAL A 331 -22.17 -5.56 14.27
CA VAL A 331 -22.28 -4.23 13.67
C VAL A 331 -21.88 -3.19 14.71
N GLY A 332 -21.07 -2.21 14.30
CA GLY A 332 -20.66 -1.10 15.16
C GLY A 332 -19.54 -0.28 14.54
N ASN A 333 -18.91 0.53 15.36
CA ASN A 333 -17.74 1.31 15.01
C ASN A 333 -16.47 0.76 15.68
N VAL A 334 -15.33 0.94 15.04
CA VAL A 334 -14.00 0.65 15.59
C VAL A 334 -12.98 1.51 14.84
N GLU A 335 -12.05 2.12 15.56
CA GLU A 335 -10.99 2.92 14.95
C GLU A 335 -9.64 2.40 15.47
N MET A 336 -8.69 2.13 14.57
CA MET A 336 -7.35 1.65 14.90
C MET A 336 -6.30 2.52 14.21
N GLN A 337 -5.29 2.98 14.95
CA GLN A 337 -4.29 3.89 14.44
C GLN A 337 -2.91 3.62 15.02
N ASP A 338 -1.86 3.79 14.20
CA ASP A 338 -0.46 3.82 14.65
C ASP A 338 -0.02 2.50 15.33
N LEU A 339 -0.41 1.35 14.77
CA LEU A 339 -0.13 0.02 15.32
C LEU A 339 0.67 -0.85 14.35
N ILE A 340 1.56 -1.67 14.91
CA ILE A 340 2.26 -2.72 14.18
C ILE A 340 1.81 -4.07 14.73
N PHE A 341 1.41 -4.99 13.86
CA PHE A 341 1.07 -6.37 14.18
C PHE A 341 2.20 -7.27 13.67
N THR A 342 2.75 -8.10 14.54
CA THR A 342 3.92 -8.91 14.20
C THR A 342 3.88 -10.26 14.92
N THR A 343 4.88 -11.08 14.67
CA THR A 343 5.05 -12.40 15.28
C THR A 343 6.45 -12.54 15.86
N GLN A 344 6.56 -13.27 16.96
CA GLN A 344 7.83 -13.86 17.39
C GLN A 344 7.78 -15.37 17.07
N GLY A 345 8.50 -15.77 16.03
CA GLY A 345 8.34 -17.06 15.36
C GLY A 345 8.99 -18.26 16.05
N PRO A 346 8.70 -19.49 15.58
CA PRO A 346 7.74 -19.84 14.52
C PRO A 346 6.26 -19.80 14.95
N THR A 347 5.40 -19.34 14.05
CA THR A 347 3.96 -19.08 14.29
C THR A 347 3.11 -19.42 13.06
N ALA A 348 3.33 -20.61 12.47
CA ALA A 348 2.71 -21.04 11.21
C ALA A 348 1.16 -21.03 11.19
N GLY A 349 0.50 -21.07 12.34
CA GLY A 349 -0.95 -20.97 12.49
C GLY A 349 -1.46 -19.55 12.78
N ALA A 350 -0.61 -18.52 12.83
CA ALA A 350 -1.05 -17.16 13.12
C ALA A 350 -1.92 -16.58 12.00
N VAL A 351 -3.08 -16.05 12.37
CA VAL A 351 -3.83 -15.06 11.57
C VAL A 351 -3.68 -13.73 12.29
N LEU A 352 -2.96 -12.74 11.75
CA LEU A 352 -2.63 -11.55 12.56
C LEU A 352 -3.87 -10.71 12.85
N ILE A 353 -4.73 -10.51 11.85
CA ILE A 353 -5.98 -9.75 11.97
C ILE A 353 -7.13 -10.52 11.34
N GLU A 354 -8.15 -10.85 12.13
CA GLU A 354 -9.47 -11.28 11.66
C GLU A 354 -10.47 -10.15 11.85
N TRP A 355 -10.93 -9.55 10.76
CA TRP A 355 -11.86 -8.43 10.74
C TRP A 355 -13.29 -8.92 10.48
N ASN A 356 -14.11 -8.88 11.52
CA ASN A 356 -15.51 -9.29 11.50
C ASN A 356 -16.50 -8.12 11.59
N MET A 357 -16.03 -6.93 11.98
CA MET A 357 -16.88 -5.78 12.22
C MET A 357 -17.53 -5.29 10.92
N ALA A 358 -18.86 -5.22 10.92
CA ALA A 358 -19.63 -4.44 9.95
C ALA A 358 -19.78 -3.01 10.48
N ALA A 359 -19.52 -2.02 9.63
CA ALA A 359 -19.54 -0.61 10.00
C ALA A 359 -20.99 -0.13 10.15
N ASP A 360 -21.33 0.46 11.30
CA ASP A 360 -22.67 1.05 11.52
C ASP A 360 -22.91 2.36 10.73
N ALA A 361 -21.82 2.98 10.26
CA ALA A 361 -21.79 4.07 9.30
C ALA A 361 -20.56 3.96 8.37
N LYS A 362 -20.58 4.62 7.20
CA LYS A 362 -19.47 4.58 6.23
C LYS A 362 -18.14 4.97 6.89
N GLY A 363 -17.15 4.10 6.81
CA GLY A 363 -15.82 4.28 7.42
C GLY A 363 -15.79 4.43 8.95
N SER A 364 -16.83 3.99 9.66
CA SER A 364 -16.85 3.96 11.13
C SER A 364 -16.12 2.76 11.73
N ALA A 365 -15.97 1.68 10.96
CA ALA A 365 -15.04 0.58 11.22
C ALA A 365 -13.82 0.77 10.31
N ALA A 366 -12.68 1.16 10.87
CA ALA A 366 -11.57 1.67 10.08
C ALA A 366 -10.20 1.54 10.75
N LEU A 367 -9.15 1.52 9.93
CA LEU A 367 -7.77 1.65 10.35
C LEU A 367 -6.98 2.65 9.50
N TRP A 368 -5.99 3.29 10.13
CA TRP A 368 -5.02 4.19 9.49
C TRP A 368 -3.62 3.94 10.06
N ASP A 369 -2.59 3.92 9.22
CA ASP A 369 -1.20 3.70 9.68
C ASP A 369 -1.09 2.46 10.60
N CYS A 370 -1.73 1.38 10.16
CA CYS A 370 -1.74 0.10 10.85
C CYS A 370 -1.11 -0.93 9.92
N HIS A 371 -0.05 -1.59 10.38
CA HIS A 371 0.80 -2.38 9.51
C HIS A 371 1.00 -3.79 10.07
N VAL A 372 1.03 -4.81 9.21
CA VAL A 372 1.54 -6.14 9.56
C VAL A 372 2.99 -6.21 9.08
N ARG A 373 3.91 -6.58 9.98
CA ARG A 373 5.30 -6.91 9.66
C ARG A 373 5.63 -8.27 10.22
N ILE A 374 6.01 -9.23 9.40
CA ILE A 374 6.36 -10.58 9.87
C ILE A 374 7.84 -10.87 9.57
N GLY A 375 8.65 -10.90 10.62
CA GLY A 375 10.10 -11.11 10.56
C GLY A 375 10.89 -9.85 10.23
N GLY A 376 12.18 -10.02 9.91
CA GLY A 376 13.05 -8.95 9.43
C GLY A 376 13.39 -7.87 10.45
N ALA A 377 13.24 -8.16 11.75
CA ALA A 377 13.55 -7.21 12.81
C ALA A 377 13.96 -7.90 14.12
N THR A 378 14.64 -7.15 14.97
CA THR A 378 15.09 -7.56 16.30
C THR A 378 13.90 -7.98 17.16
N GLY A 379 14.02 -9.13 17.82
CA GLY A 379 12.98 -9.68 18.69
C GLY A 379 11.89 -10.49 17.96
N THR A 380 11.99 -10.66 16.64
CA THR A 380 11.05 -11.50 15.88
C THR A 380 11.46 -12.98 15.83
N ASP A 381 12.72 -13.30 16.14
CA ASP A 381 13.34 -14.62 15.94
C ASP A 381 13.19 -15.14 14.50
N LEU A 382 13.11 -14.22 13.54
CA LEU A 382 12.91 -14.42 12.11
C LEU A 382 13.82 -13.48 11.30
N THR A 383 15.07 -13.32 11.76
CA THR A 383 16.10 -12.48 11.13
C THR A 383 16.90 -13.31 10.12
N PRO A 384 17.84 -12.73 9.35
CA PRO A 384 18.77 -13.52 8.53
C PRO A 384 19.58 -14.56 9.32
N ALA A 385 19.71 -14.43 10.65
CA ALA A 385 20.39 -15.41 11.49
C ALA A 385 19.60 -16.73 11.61
N GLU A 386 18.28 -16.64 11.81
CA GLU A 386 17.39 -17.80 11.88
C GLU A 386 16.91 -18.24 10.49
N CYS A 387 16.67 -17.27 9.61
CA CYS A 387 15.99 -17.41 8.33
C CYS A 387 16.84 -16.86 7.17
N PRO A 388 18.05 -17.37 6.93
CA PRO A 388 18.90 -16.86 5.86
C PRO A 388 18.23 -16.98 4.49
N ALA A 389 18.55 -16.09 3.56
CA ALA A 389 18.13 -16.21 2.16
C ALA A 389 18.61 -17.56 1.56
N LEU A 390 17.67 -18.46 1.24
CA LEU A 390 17.99 -19.77 0.68
C LEU A 390 17.67 -19.83 -0.82
N THR A 391 18.66 -20.21 -1.62
CA THR A 391 18.48 -20.50 -3.05
C THR A 391 18.15 -21.97 -3.32
N SER A 392 17.95 -22.78 -2.27
CA SER A 392 17.51 -24.17 -2.36
C SER A 392 16.85 -24.64 -1.06
N GLY A 393 15.81 -25.46 -1.17
CA GLY A 393 15.11 -26.02 -0.02
C GLY A 393 14.20 -25.02 0.68
N ILE A 394 13.96 -25.24 1.98
CA ILE A 394 13.08 -24.42 2.82
C ILE A 394 13.82 -24.17 4.14
N ALA A 395 13.82 -22.94 4.62
CA ALA A 395 14.48 -22.59 5.87
C ALA A 395 13.68 -23.16 7.06
N PRO A 396 14.28 -24.07 7.86
CA PRO A 396 13.56 -24.71 8.97
C PRO A 396 13.27 -23.69 10.07
N GLY A 397 12.04 -23.69 10.59
CA GLY A 397 11.64 -22.77 11.66
C GLY A 397 11.21 -21.38 11.20
N CYS A 398 11.16 -21.11 9.90
CA CYS A 398 10.80 -19.80 9.35
C CYS A 398 9.34 -19.70 8.89
N ASN A 399 8.50 -20.67 9.24
CA ASN A 399 7.07 -20.64 8.98
C ASN A 399 6.41 -19.72 10.02
N ALA A 400 6.07 -18.52 9.60
CA ALA A 400 5.77 -17.40 10.48
C ALA A 400 4.28 -16.98 10.49
N GLY A 401 3.45 -17.49 9.58
CA GLY A 401 2.02 -17.16 9.59
C GLY A 401 1.16 -17.93 8.60
N SER A 402 -0.12 -18.05 8.92
CA SER A 402 -1.14 -18.62 8.06
C SER A 402 -1.81 -17.58 7.16
N LEU A 403 -2.04 -16.37 7.67
CA LEU A 403 -2.71 -15.27 6.96
C LEU A 403 -2.39 -13.92 7.64
N MET A 404 -1.99 -12.91 6.86
CA MET A 404 -1.74 -11.57 7.44
C MET A 404 -3.05 -10.90 7.86
N MET A 405 -4.06 -10.91 6.99
CA MET A 405 -5.35 -10.31 7.32
C MET A 405 -6.54 -10.99 6.62
N HIS A 406 -7.65 -11.10 7.34
CA HIS A 406 -8.92 -11.63 6.83
C HIS A 406 -10.04 -10.60 7.03
N ILE A 407 -10.62 -10.08 5.95
CA ILE A 407 -11.90 -9.38 5.99
C ILE A 407 -12.99 -10.40 5.69
N THR A 408 -13.71 -10.79 6.74
CA THR A 408 -14.63 -11.93 6.72
C THR A 408 -15.97 -11.60 6.04
N PRO A 409 -16.79 -12.62 5.70
CA PRO A 409 -18.12 -12.39 5.14
C PRO A 409 -19.01 -11.51 6.03
N GLY A 410 -19.63 -10.49 5.43
CA GLY A 410 -20.50 -9.53 6.11
C GLY A 410 -19.77 -8.46 6.93
N ALA A 411 -18.44 -8.51 7.03
CA ALA A 411 -17.66 -7.42 7.59
C ALA A 411 -17.51 -6.28 6.56
N SER A 412 -17.12 -5.09 7.01
CA SER A 412 -16.86 -3.94 6.13
C SER A 412 -15.83 -3.02 6.77
N GLY A 413 -15.09 -2.22 6.00
CA GLY A 413 -14.24 -1.23 6.61
C GLY A 413 -13.56 -0.25 5.68
N TYR A 414 -12.89 0.73 6.30
CA TYR A 414 -12.04 1.71 5.65
C TYR A 414 -10.60 1.50 6.07
N PHE A 415 -9.74 1.12 5.13
CA PHE A 415 -8.36 0.74 5.37
C PHE A 415 -7.46 1.70 4.61
N GLU A 416 -6.74 2.58 5.31
CA GLU A 416 -5.87 3.58 4.69
C GLU A 416 -4.43 3.49 5.20
N ASN A 417 -3.47 3.55 4.28
CA ASN A 417 -2.04 3.36 4.57
C ASN A 417 -1.78 2.08 5.40
N MET A 418 -2.20 0.94 4.86
CA MET A 418 -2.02 -0.37 5.47
C MET A 418 -0.98 -1.16 4.69
N TRP A 419 0.07 -1.61 5.38
CA TRP A 419 1.12 -2.42 4.76
C TRP A 419 1.13 -3.80 5.41
N LEU A 420 0.93 -4.84 4.60
CA LEU A 420 1.01 -6.23 5.02
C LEU A 420 2.29 -6.83 4.44
N TRP A 421 3.35 -6.86 5.24
CA TRP A 421 4.68 -7.18 4.78
C TRP A 421 5.23 -8.43 5.46
N VAL A 422 5.60 -9.41 4.65
CA VAL A 422 6.45 -10.53 5.07
C VAL A 422 7.89 -10.12 4.76
N ALA A 423 8.77 -10.15 5.75
CA ALA A 423 10.10 -9.60 5.56
C ALA A 423 10.89 -10.33 4.47
N ASP A 424 11.32 -9.57 3.46
CA ASP A 424 12.29 -9.98 2.44
C ASP A 424 13.74 -9.64 2.83
N HIS A 425 13.93 -8.72 3.79
CA HIS A 425 15.22 -8.37 4.38
C HIS A 425 15.12 -7.92 5.85
N MET A 426 16.28 -7.75 6.49
CA MET A 426 16.42 -7.16 7.83
C MET A 426 16.34 -5.63 7.78
N ILE A 427 15.40 -5.04 8.52
CA ILE A 427 15.22 -3.57 8.56
C ILE A 427 15.97 -2.88 9.70
N ASP A 428 16.22 -3.59 10.80
CA ASP A 428 17.06 -3.02 11.84
C ASP A 428 18.51 -3.15 11.39
N ASP A 429 19.25 -2.05 11.42
CA ASP A 429 20.68 -2.07 11.14
C ASP A 429 21.43 -2.74 12.31
N PRO A 430 22.00 -3.94 12.12
CA PRO A 430 22.74 -4.60 13.17
C PRO A 430 24.09 -3.92 13.44
N ASP A 431 24.58 -3.08 12.52
CA ASP A 431 25.86 -2.38 12.62
C ASP A 431 25.66 -0.86 12.52
N LEU A 432 25.21 -0.26 13.63
CA LEU A 432 24.96 1.18 13.76
C LEU A 432 26.18 2.09 13.47
N GLU A 433 27.37 1.51 13.29
CA GLU A 433 28.62 2.23 12.99
C GLU A 433 29.06 2.06 11.52
N ASP A 434 28.39 1.22 10.73
CA ASP A 434 28.59 1.13 9.28
C ASP A 434 27.71 2.18 8.57
N ALA A 435 28.33 2.98 7.70
CA ALA A 435 27.60 3.94 6.88
C ALA A 435 26.80 3.26 5.75
N ASN A 436 26.93 1.94 5.57
CA ASN A 436 26.23 1.15 4.58
C ASN A 436 25.37 0.06 5.23
N ASN A 437 24.08 0.32 5.41
CA ASN A 437 23.13 -0.75 5.70
C ASN A 437 22.87 -1.58 4.43
N THR A 438 23.33 -2.83 4.44
CA THR A 438 23.25 -3.75 3.30
C THR A 438 21.90 -4.46 3.16
N MET A 439 20.95 -4.24 4.09
CA MET A 439 19.59 -4.81 4.05
C MET A 439 19.61 -6.31 3.75
N VAL A 440 20.31 -7.08 4.60
CA VAL A 440 20.55 -8.51 4.36
C VAL A 440 19.23 -9.26 4.20
N GLN A 441 19.08 -9.91 3.04
CA GLN A 441 17.87 -10.66 2.68
C GLN A 441 17.67 -11.91 3.56
N ASN A 442 16.40 -12.28 3.75
CA ASN A 442 15.97 -13.45 4.53
C ASN A 442 14.86 -14.24 3.83
N SER A 443 14.59 -15.47 4.29
CA SER A 443 13.49 -16.32 3.80
C SER A 443 12.48 -16.61 4.90
N VAL A 444 11.50 -15.71 5.05
CA VAL A 444 10.38 -15.86 5.99
C VAL A 444 9.13 -16.32 5.23
N TYR A 445 8.42 -17.33 5.74
CA TYR A 445 7.27 -17.91 5.05
C TYR A 445 5.96 -17.57 5.75
N VAL A 446 5.06 -16.89 5.04
CA VAL A 446 3.67 -16.69 5.45
C VAL A 446 2.77 -17.14 4.31
N ALA A 447 1.76 -17.95 4.60
CA ALA A 447 1.02 -18.60 3.53
C ALA A 447 0.23 -17.60 2.66
N ARG A 448 -0.40 -16.58 3.27
CA ARG A 448 -1.39 -15.73 2.62
C ARG A 448 -1.28 -14.27 3.06
N GLY A 449 -1.51 -13.34 2.13
CA GLY A 449 -1.57 -11.90 2.40
C GLY A 449 -2.92 -11.45 2.95
N LEU A 450 -3.72 -10.78 2.13
CA LEU A 450 -5.07 -10.31 2.44
C LEU A 450 -6.14 -11.18 1.79
N LEU A 451 -7.04 -11.75 2.59
CA LEU A 451 -8.28 -12.36 2.11
C LEU A 451 -9.46 -11.40 2.33
N VAL A 452 -10.21 -11.12 1.28
CA VAL A 452 -11.40 -10.28 1.29
C VAL A 452 -12.61 -11.10 0.84
N GLU A 453 -13.54 -11.29 1.76
CA GLU A 453 -14.86 -11.91 1.51
C GLU A 453 -16.01 -10.95 1.85
N SER A 454 -15.70 -9.68 2.14
CA SER A 454 -16.69 -8.64 2.37
C SER A 454 -17.63 -8.50 1.17
N THR A 455 -18.93 -8.49 1.44
CA THR A 455 -19.97 -8.08 0.48
C THR A 455 -20.56 -6.70 0.82
N GLU A 456 -20.01 -6.06 1.85
CA GLU A 456 -20.43 -4.74 2.33
C GLU A 456 -19.39 -3.67 1.91
N PRO A 457 -19.76 -2.38 1.91
CA PRO A 457 -18.91 -1.31 1.41
C PRO A 457 -17.53 -1.27 2.08
N THR A 458 -16.49 -1.56 1.30
CA THR A 458 -15.11 -1.64 1.78
C THR A 458 -14.18 -0.81 0.91
N TRP A 459 -13.28 -0.05 1.55
CA TRP A 459 -12.33 0.83 0.89
C TRP A 459 -10.89 0.47 1.27
N LEU A 460 -10.05 0.24 0.26
CA LEU A 460 -8.62 -0.03 0.39
C LEU A 460 -7.85 1.13 -0.24
N TYR A 461 -7.39 2.06 0.59
CA TYR A 461 -6.65 3.26 0.18
C TYR A 461 -5.15 3.13 0.48
N GLY A 462 -4.33 3.11 -0.57
CA GLY A 462 -2.88 3.00 -0.43
C GLY A 462 -2.46 1.76 0.37
N THR A 463 -3.08 0.60 0.09
CA THR A 463 -2.76 -0.64 0.81
C THR A 463 -1.72 -1.44 0.02
N SER A 464 -0.81 -2.10 0.73
CA SER A 464 0.16 -3.02 0.13
C SER A 464 0.09 -4.38 0.82
N SER A 465 0.25 -5.46 0.05
CA SER A 465 0.47 -6.81 0.58
C SER A 465 1.59 -7.46 -0.21
N GLU A 466 2.61 -7.96 0.46
CA GLU A 466 3.85 -8.40 -0.20
C GLU A 466 4.40 -9.69 0.40
N HIS A 467 5.03 -10.48 -0.48
CA HIS A 467 5.86 -11.64 -0.16
C HIS A 467 5.16 -12.79 0.60
N ALA A 468 3.83 -12.88 0.53
CA ALA A 468 3.12 -14.08 0.94
C ALA A 468 3.29 -15.21 -0.10
N VAL A 469 3.36 -16.46 0.37
CA VAL A 469 3.64 -17.64 -0.48
C VAL A 469 2.57 -17.85 -1.55
N MET A 470 1.28 -17.78 -1.18
CA MET A 470 0.20 -18.19 -2.08
C MET A 470 -0.35 -17.04 -2.91
N TYR A 471 -0.72 -15.95 -2.23
CA TYR A 471 -1.28 -14.76 -2.85
C TYR A 471 -1.07 -13.53 -1.97
N GLN A 472 -1.00 -12.37 -2.60
CA GLN A 472 -0.96 -11.09 -1.91
C GLN A 472 -2.37 -10.57 -1.60
N TYR A 473 -3.26 -10.55 -2.60
CA TYR A 473 -4.69 -10.28 -2.40
C TYR A 473 -5.54 -11.43 -2.96
N ASN A 474 -6.55 -11.84 -2.20
CA ASN A 474 -7.58 -12.77 -2.66
C ASN A 474 -8.96 -12.18 -2.37
N PHE A 475 -9.68 -11.83 -3.44
CA PHE A 475 -11.09 -11.43 -3.38
C PHE A 475 -11.92 -12.67 -3.71
N HIS A 476 -12.66 -13.18 -2.73
CA HIS A 476 -13.44 -14.41 -2.88
C HIS A 476 -14.91 -14.17 -2.53
N ASN A 477 -15.78 -14.27 -3.54
CA ASN A 477 -17.20 -13.92 -3.45
C ASN A 477 -17.44 -12.52 -2.83
N ALA A 478 -16.48 -11.62 -3.02
CA ALA A 478 -16.53 -10.28 -2.46
C ALA A 478 -17.37 -9.35 -3.34
N ALA A 479 -17.98 -8.35 -2.70
CA ALA A 479 -18.77 -7.33 -3.37
C ALA A 479 -18.58 -5.95 -2.76
N SER A 480 -18.89 -4.91 -3.55
CA SER A 480 -18.86 -3.51 -3.08
C SER A 480 -17.51 -3.10 -2.49
N VAL A 481 -16.43 -3.29 -3.26
CA VAL A 481 -15.05 -2.94 -2.86
C VAL A 481 -14.48 -1.85 -3.77
N PHE A 482 -13.88 -0.83 -3.18
CA PHE A 482 -13.04 0.14 -3.89
C PHE A 482 -11.58 0.01 -3.44
N ALA A 483 -10.64 -0.03 -4.38
CA ALA A 483 -9.21 -0.18 -4.09
C ALA A 483 -8.35 0.79 -4.93
N ALA A 484 -7.51 1.62 -4.28
CA ALA A 484 -6.69 2.63 -4.95
C ALA A 484 -5.53 3.19 -4.09
N MET A 485 -4.29 3.27 -4.56
CA MET A 485 -3.66 2.21 -5.34
C MET A 485 -3.38 1.03 -4.40
N ILE A 486 -3.47 -0.19 -4.92
CA ILE A 486 -2.95 -1.38 -4.24
C ILE A 486 -1.59 -1.76 -4.83
N GLN A 487 -0.70 -2.29 -3.99
CA GLN A 487 0.63 -2.71 -4.43
C GLN A 487 0.92 -4.15 -3.98
N THR A 488 1.66 -4.90 -4.79
CA THR A 488 2.15 -6.24 -4.43
C THR A 488 3.56 -6.57 -4.93
N GLU A 489 4.26 -7.42 -4.20
CA GLU A 489 5.46 -8.13 -4.65
C GLU A 489 5.39 -9.64 -4.37
N SER A 490 5.97 -10.45 -5.27
CA SER A 490 6.21 -11.88 -5.00
C SER A 490 7.38 -12.06 -4.01
N PRO A 491 7.41 -13.16 -3.21
CA PRO A 491 8.55 -13.45 -2.35
C PRO A 491 9.81 -13.78 -3.18
N TYR A 492 10.94 -13.16 -2.86
CA TYR A 492 12.16 -13.22 -3.69
C TYR A 492 12.75 -14.62 -3.85
N TYR A 493 12.48 -15.51 -2.89
CA TYR A 493 12.94 -16.90 -2.96
C TYR A 493 12.19 -17.71 -4.02
N GLN A 494 10.97 -17.34 -4.39
CA GLN A 494 10.21 -18.11 -5.39
C GLN A 494 10.90 -18.05 -6.76
N PRO A 495 10.87 -19.13 -7.55
CA PRO A 495 10.16 -20.40 -7.37
C PRO A 495 10.91 -21.45 -6.52
N THR A 496 11.84 -21.07 -5.64
CA THR A 496 12.60 -21.99 -4.77
C THR A 496 12.37 -21.72 -3.27
N PRO A 497 11.40 -22.38 -2.63
CA PRO A 497 10.47 -23.34 -3.22
C PRO A 497 9.33 -22.63 -3.96
N ASN A 498 8.63 -23.37 -4.80
CA ASN A 498 7.46 -22.87 -5.50
C ASN A 498 6.22 -22.99 -4.59
N PRO A 499 5.21 -22.13 -4.75
CA PRO A 499 3.97 -22.28 -3.99
C PRO A 499 3.28 -23.61 -4.32
N PRO A 500 2.59 -24.24 -3.35
CA PRO A 500 2.24 -23.73 -2.03
C PRO A 500 3.27 -24.00 -0.92
N ALA A 501 4.45 -24.54 -1.23
CA ALA A 501 5.42 -24.92 -0.19
C ALA A 501 5.91 -23.69 0.62
N PRO A 502 6.13 -23.83 1.95
CA PRO A 502 6.00 -25.03 2.77
C PRO A 502 4.58 -25.45 3.18
N PHE A 503 3.56 -24.68 2.79
CA PHE A 503 2.19 -24.77 3.30
C PHE A 503 1.26 -25.72 2.54
N GLY A 504 1.79 -26.72 1.83
CA GLY A 504 1.01 -27.59 0.95
C GLY A 504 -0.16 -28.33 1.62
N ASN A 505 -0.02 -28.70 2.89
CA ASN A 505 -1.08 -29.40 3.65
C ASN A 505 -2.22 -28.47 4.10
N THR A 506 -2.05 -27.15 3.93
CA THR A 506 -3.00 -26.13 4.41
C THR A 506 -3.76 -25.46 3.28
N VAL A 507 -3.53 -25.86 2.03
CA VAL A 507 -4.30 -25.39 0.87
C VAL A 507 -5.77 -25.75 1.07
N GLY A 508 -6.65 -24.76 0.91
CA GLY A 508 -8.09 -24.91 1.10
C GLY A 508 -8.57 -24.73 2.54
N LEU A 509 -7.69 -24.39 3.49
CA LEU A 509 -8.13 -23.96 4.83
C LEU A 509 -8.92 -22.64 4.78
N PHE A 510 -8.60 -21.77 3.83
CA PHE A 510 -9.34 -20.55 3.58
C PHE A 510 -10.10 -20.63 2.24
N PRO A 511 -11.35 -20.12 2.18
CA PRO A 511 -12.08 -20.04 0.93
C PRO A 511 -11.31 -19.29 -0.16
N GLY A 512 -11.38 -19.81 -1.37
CA GLY A 512 -10.75 -19.17 -2.54
C GLY A 512 -9.25 -19.36 -2.66
N ASP A 513 -8.59 -20.14 -1.77
CA ASP A 513 -7.19 -20.54 -1.97
C ASP A 513 -6.97 -21.08 -3.39
N PRO A 514 -5.87 -20.72 -4.08
CA PRO A 514 -5.46 -21.42 -5.29
C PRO A 514 -5.27 -22.91 -4.98
N ASP A 515 -5.81 -23.79 -5.81
CA ASP A 515 -5.79 -25.24 -5.55
C ASP A 515 -4.43 -25.90 -5.87
N TYR A 516 -3.54 -25.16 -6.55
CA TYR A 516 -2.22 -25.61 -7.03
C TYR A 516 -2.27 -26.97 -7.73
N SER A 517 -3.34 -27.25 -8.46
CA SER A 517 -3.48 -28.42 -9.33
C SER A 517 -2.74 -28.23 -10.67
N CYS A 518 -1.43 -28.01 -10.57
CA CYS A 518 -0.60 -27.55 -11.68
C CYS A 518 -0.37 -28.65 -12.72
N ALA A 519 -0.95 -28.49 -13.92
CA ALA A 519 -0.64 -29.36 -15.04
C ALA A 519 0.72 -28.99 -15.65
N ALA A 520 1.49 -30.00 -16.05
CA ALA A 520 2.76 -29.76 -16.75
C ALA A 520 2.51 -28.97 -18.04
N GLY A 521 3.22 -27.84 -18.21
CA GLY A 521 3.08 -26.96 -19.36
C GLY A 521 1.89 -25.99 -19.31
N ASP A 522 1.19 -25.90 -18.18
CA ASP A 522 0.23 -24.82 -17.97
C ASP A 522 0.96 -23.47 -17.84
N GLU A 523 0.67 -22.57 -18.76
CA GLU A 523 1.27 -21.23 -18.84
C GLU A 523 0.46 -20.19 -18.06
N PHE A 524 -0.73 -20.56 -17.57
CA PHE A 524 -1.65 -19.69 -16.83
C PHE A 524 -1.86 -20.15 -15.38
N SER A 525 -1.17 -21.21 -14.94
CA SER A 525 -1.14 -21.61 -13.53
C SER A 525 -0.27 -20.66 -12.71
N GLY A 526 -0.65 -20.37 -11.46
CA GLY A 526 0.18 -19.61 -10.51
C GLY A 526 1.03 -20.53 -9.64
N CYS A 527 1.71 -21.48 -10.27
CA CYS A 527 2.45 -22.55 -9.59
C CYS A 527 3.96 -22.36 -9.57
N ASP A 528 4.43 -21.36 -10.29
CA ASP A 528 5.79 -20.84 -10.28
C ASP A 528 5.97 -19.85 -9.12
N GLU A 529 5.09 -18.85 -9.02
CA GLU A 529 5.14 -17.82 -7.97
C GLU A 529 3.74 -17.44 -7.46
N SER A 530 3.71 -16.75 -6.32
CA SER A 530 2.51 -16.27 -5.63
C SER A 530 1.65 -15.40 -6.54
N TRP A 531 0.34 -15.55 -6.50
CA TRP A 531 -0.54 -14.61 -7.19
C TRP A 531 -0.41 -13.20 -6.59
N ALA A 532 -0.27 -12.18 -7.43
CA ALA A 532 -0.46 -10.82 -6.96
C ALA A 532 -1.92 -10.65 -6.51
N ILE A 533 -2.86 -11.00 -7.38
CA ILE A 533 -4.29 -10.89 -7.10
C ILE A 533 -5.07 -12.10 -7.63
N VAL A 534 -5.90 -12.68 -6.79
CA VAL A 534 -6.94 -13.65 -7.18
C VAL A 534 -8.30 -13.00 -6.99
N MET A 535 -9.17 -13.07 -8.00
CA MET A 535 -10.55 -12.57 -7.90
C MET A 535 -11.53 -13.59 -8.47
N ARG A 536 -12.34 -14.18 -7.57
CA ARG A 536 -13.26 -15.27 -7.86
C ARG A 536 -14.66 -15.01 -7.38
N GLY A 537 -15.64 -15.10 -8.28
CA GLY A 537 -17.06 -14.97 -7.93
C GLY A 537 -17.45 -13.57 -7.43
N CYS A 538 -16.66 -12.55 -7.73
CA CYS A 538 -16.86 -11.20 -7.21
C CYS A 538 -17.81 -10.36 -8.07
N GLU A 539 -18.39 -9.32 -7.48
CA GLU A 539 -19.22 -8.33 -8.17
C GLU A 539 -18.97 -6.92 -7.64
N ASP A 540 -19.21 -5.87 -8.45
CA ASP A 540 -19.12 -4.48 -7.99
C ASP A 540 -17.80 -4.09 -7.28
N ILE A 541 -16.68 -4.67 -7.74
CA ILE A 541 -15.33 -4.31 -7.30
C ILE A 541 -14.71 -3.34 -8.30
N HIS A 542 -14.20 -2.22 -7.80
CA HIS A 542 -13.38 -1.30 -8.58
C HIS A 542 -11.96 -1.22 -8.04
N VAL A 543 -11.02 -1.81 -8.79
CA VAL A 543 -9.59 -1.56 -8.62
C VAL A 543 -9.22 -0.38 -9.51
N ALA A 544 -9.16 0.81 -8.92
CA ALA A 544 -8.87 2.04 -9.66
C ALA A 544 -7.38 2.13 -10.06
N SER A 545 -6.50 1.46 -9.33
CA SER A 545 -5.09 1.36 -9.68
C SER A 545 -4.41 0.23 -8.95
N ALA A 546 -3.44 -0.41 -9.61
CA ALA A 546 -2.61 -1.43 -9.01
C ALA A 546 -1.18 -1.41 -9.55
N GLY A 547 -0.19 -1.56 -8.67
CA GLY A 547 1.21 -1.80 -9.02
C GLY A 547 1.63 -3.21 -8.57
N LEU A 548 1.82 -4.13 -9.51
CA LEU A 548 2.00 -5.55 -9.20
C LEU A 548 3.34 -6.08 -9.75
N TYR A 549 4.25 -6.45 -8.87
CA TYR A 549 5.65 -6.68 -9.25
C TYR A 549 6.12 -8.11 -8.95
N SER A 550 6.98 -8.62 -9.83
CA SER A 550 7.82 -9.80 -9.60
C SER A 550 9.23 -9.45 -10.05
N TRP A 551 10.16 -9.40 -9.10
CA TRP A 551 11.51 -8.88 -9.33
C TRP A 551 12.58 -9.95 -9.44
N PHE A 552 12.32 -11.12 -8.87
CA PHE A 552 13.32 -12.14 -8.64
C PHE A 552 12.84 -13.48 -9.15
N SER A 553 13.81 -14.33 -9.46
CA SER A 553 13.63 -15.77 -9.56
C SER A 553 14.73 -16.41 -8.72
N THR A 554 14.39 -16.93 -7.55
CA THR A 554 15.37 -17.50 -6.59
C THR A 554 16.49 -16.50 -6.26
N TYR A 555 16.12 -15.28 -5.84
CA TYR A 555 17.02 -14.15 -5.55
C TYR A 555 17.86 -13.62 -6.72
N ALA A 556 17.70 -14.12 -7.94
CA ALA A 556 18.32 -13.57 -9.14
C ALA A 556 17.37 -12.63 -9.89
N GLN A 557 17.90 -11.55 -10.47
CA GLN A 557 17.10 -10.52 -11.16
C GLN A 557 17.22 -10.57 -12.70
N ASP A 558 17.93 -11.56 -13.25
CA ASP A 558 18.16 -11.70 -14.70
C ASP A 558 16.84 -11.78 -15.51
N CYS A 559 15.75 -12.20 -14.86
CA CYS A 559 14.43 -12.39 -15.44
C CYS A 559 13.67 -11.08 -15.74
N ILE A 560 14.04 -9.95 -15.13
CA ILE A 560 13.31 -8.68 -15.23
C ILE A 560 13.31 -8.17 -16.68
N GLY A 561 14.49 -8.14 -17.31
CA GLY A 561 14.66 -7.62 -18.66
C GLY A 561 13.82 -8.37 -19.71
N ASP A 562 13.58 -9.66 -19.49
CA ASP A 562 12.78 -10.50 -20.37
C ASP A 562 11.28 -10.50 -20.04
N GLN A 563 10.89 -9.94 -18.89
CA GLN A 563 9.54 -9.99 -18.31
C GLN A 563 9.09 -11.43 -18.03
N LEU A 564 9.97 -12.23 -17.42
CA LEU A 564 9.78 -13.68 -17.21
C LEU A 564 10.14 -14.15 -15.80
N CYS A 565 10.14 -13.27 -14.80
CA CYS A 565 10.30 -13.68 -13.40
C CYS A 565 9.14 -14.58 -12.99
N GLN A 566 7.92 -14.14 -13.29
CA GLN A 566 6.68 -14.88 -13.05
C GLN A 566 5.84 -15.06 -14.32
N LYS A 567 5.06 -16.13 -14.40
CA LYS A 567 4.13 -16.39 -15.51
C LYS A 567 2.93 -15.46 -15.49
N ALA A 568 2.19 -15.38 -14.39
CA ALA A 568 0.93 -14.63 -14.34
C ALA A 568 0.72 -13.95 -12.98
N LEU A 569 0.29 -12.68 -12.99
CA LEU A 569 0.07 -11.89 -11.76
C LEU A 569 -1.37 -11.92 -11.27
N VAL A 570 -2.35 -11.77 -12.17
CA VAL A 570 -3.77 -11.63 -11.79
C VAL A 570 -4.63 -12.73 -12.38
N LEU A 571 -5.37 -13.43 -11.53
CA LEU A 571 -6.40 -14.40 -11.94
C LEU A 571 -7.80 -13.80 -11.78
N LEU A 572 -8.56 -13.76 -12.88
CA LEU A 572 -10.00 -13.42 -12.86
C LEU A 572 -10.83 -14.64 -13.29
N GLU A 573 -11.70 -15.12 -12.41
CA GLU A 573 -12.47 -16.34 -12.66
C GLU A 573 -13.90 -16.24 -12.10
N GLY A 574 -14.91 -16.55 -12.91
CA GLY A 574 -16.30 -16.63 -12.45
C GLY A 574 -16.91 -15.31 -11.95
N ASN A 575 -16.26 -14.17 -12.17
CA ASN A 575 -16.74 -12.86 -11.70
C ASN A 575 -18.03 -12.42 -12.41
N HIS A 576 -18.88 -11.71 -11.69
CA HIS A 576 -20.16 -11.18 -12.16
C HIS A 576 -20.00 -9.75 -12.71
N ALA A 577 -21.09 -8.98 -12.72
CA ALA A 577 -21.10 -7.65 -13.29
C ALA A 577 -20.27 -6.64 -12.48
N SER A 578 -19.81 -5.59 -13.16
CA SER A 578 -19.17 -4.41 -12.56
C SER A 578 -17.84 -4.66 -11.82
N VAL A 579 -17.14 -5.76 -12.11
CA VAL A 579 -15.72 -5.87 -11.78
C VAL A 579 -14.92 -5.02 -12.78
N ARG A 580 -14.29 -3.96 -12.28
CA ARG A 580 -13.59 -2.94 -13.06
C ARG A 580 -12.15 -2.81 -12.60
N TRP A 581 -11.26 -2.74 -13.57
CA TRP A 581 -9.84 -2.43 -13.38
C TRP A 581 -9.50 -1.19 -14.18
N GLU A 582 -8.78 -0.29 -13.55
CA GLU A 582 -8.15 0.86 -14.16
C GLU A 582 -6.67 0.88 -13.77
N HIS A 583 -5.86 1.53 -14.61
CA HIS A 583 -4.51 1.93 -14.27
C HIS A 583 -3.69 0.80 -13.60
N LEU A 584 -3.53 -0.30 -14.33
CA LEU A 584 -2.74 -1.45 -13.92
C LEU A 584 -1.31 -1.32 -14.43
N VAL A 585 -0.36 -1.41 -13.51
CA VAL A 585 1.06 -1.44 -13.77
C VAL A 585 1.61 -2.78 -13.30
N THR A 586 2.37 -3.45 -14.14
CA THR A 586 2.98 -4.75 -13.81
C THR A 586 4.44 -4.80 -14.18
N ILE A 587 5.26 -5.49 -13.39
CA ILE A 587 6.69 -5.69 -13.67
C ILE A 587 7.06 -7.16 -13.57
N GLY A 588 7.90 -7.62 -14.51
CA GLY A 588 8.59 -8.91 -14.44
C GLY A 588 7.72 -10.13 -14.71
N SER A 589 6.48 -9.95 -15.18
CA SER A 589 5.58 -11.06 -15.49
C SER A 589 5.34 -11.25 -16.98
N LYS A 590 5.08 -12.49 -17.40
CA LYS A 590 4.71 -12.80 -18.78
C LYS A 590 3.28 -12.34 -19.09
N TYR A 591 2.34 -12.58 -18.18
CA TYR A 591 0.93 -12.24 -18.30
C TYR A 591 0.47 -11.34 -17.14
N MET A 592 -0.07 -10.18 -17.49
CA MET A 592 -0.66 -9.24 -16.52
C MET A 592 -1.94 -9.83 -15.91
N PHE A 593 -2.79 -10.40 -16.77
CA PHE A 593 -4.03 -11.08 -16.41
C PHE A 593 -4.10 -12.46 -17.03
N VAL A 594 -4.74 -13.38 -16.33
CA VAL A 594 -5.27 -14.63 -16.87
C VAL A 594 -6.75 -14.76 -16.55
N MET A 595 -7.54 -15.14 -17.55
CA MET A 595 -9.00 -15.24 -17.46
C MET A 595 -9.56 -16.17 -18.53
N ALA A 596 -10.39 -17.14 -18.11
CA ALA A 596 -11.05 -18.09 -18.99
C ALA A 596 -10.11 -18.79 -20.01
N GLY A 597 -8.92 -19.20 -19.54
CA GLY A 597 -7.90 -19.86 -20.37
C GLY A 597 -7.20 -18.95 -21.38
N LYS A 598 -7.24 -17.63 -21.18
CA LYS A 598 -6.52 -16.63 -21.97
C LYS A 598 -5.65 -15.77 -21.06
N GLY A 599 -4.48 -15.37 -21.55
CA GLY A 599 -3.59 -14.42 -20.87
C GLY A 599 -3.47 -13.11 -21.65
N ILE A 600 -3.41 -11.98 -20.94
CA ILE A 600 -3.02 -10.68 -21.50
C ILE A 600 -1.51 -10.53 -21.29
N ALA A 601 -0.73 -10.56 -22.37
CA ALA A 601 0.72 -10.52 -22.27
C ALA A 601 1.23 -9.12 -21.87
N ALA A 602 2.21 -9.08 -20.97
CA ALA A 602 2.85 -7.82 -20.57
C ALA A 602 3.63 -7.18 -21.74
N LYS A 603 4.23 -8.01 -22.62
CA LYS A 603 4.98 -7.55 -23.80
C LYS A 603 4.14 -6.74 -24.79
N ASP A 604 2.83 -6.98 -24.83
CA ASP A 604 1.92 -6.21 -25.69
C ASP A 604 1.59 -4.81 -25.11
N ASN A 605 1.98 -4.57 -23.85
CA ASN A 605 1.66 -3.39 -23.06
C ASN A 605 2.91 -2.73 -22.46
N LEU A 606 4.11 -2.96 -23.04
CA LEU A 606 5.34 -2.29 -22.60
C LEU A 606 5.16 -0.78 -22.68
N ASN A 607 5.44 -0.11 -21.56
CA ASN A 607 5.52 1.34 -21.48
C ASN A 607 6.87 1.82 -21.99
#